data_AF-A0A7S1N877-F1
#
_entry.id   AF-A0A7S1N877-F1
#
_cell.length_a   1.000
_cell.length_b   1.000
_cell.length_c   1.000
_cell.angle_alpha   90.00
_cell.angle_beta   90.00
_cell.angle_gamma   90.00
#
_symmetry.space_group_name_H-M   'P 1'
#
loop_
_entity.id
_entity.type
_entity.pdbx_description
1 polymer ?
#
loop_
_entity_poly.entity_id
_entity_poly.type
_entity_poly.pdbx_seq_one_letter_code
_entity_poly.pdbx_strand_id
1 'polypeptide(L)'
;AITLTVVAGVPVRLHLIQQPSTEVVDSDVLRTQPVVQLQDAAGNAVPNPTVVSLTVLAHVEPEGDDSISFFNIDEGAFLYTDVLIIAKYGLAYNIRFTLAPVPGWTVADALSDTIRAKTCGQTEYFIINDTACQPCPEGAMCNSSSVLVTAEHHWRSSTNTPTFLRCIRDTRCLAGYEVGTCRERFRGPLCKLCDPKHIGAGCQPCSNPLFSVLQLSG
;
A
#
# COMPACT_ATOMS: atom_id res chain seq x y z
N ALA A 1 31.65 -30.47 -33.67
CA ALA A 1 31.00 -29.33 -32.99
C ALA A 1 32.06 -28.62 -32.17
N ILE A 2 32.22 -27.31 -32.31
CA ILE A 2 33.12 -26.52 -31.46
C ILE A 2 32.28 -26.03 -30.27
N THR A 3 32.63 -26.46 -29.07
CA THR A 3 32.09 -25.90 -27.82
C THR A 3 32.95 -24.73 -27.40
N LEU A 4 32.38 -23.53 -27.40
CA LEU A 4 33.02 -22.31 -26.89
C LEU A 4 32.65 -22.18 -25.41
N THR A 5 33.64 -22.33 -24.52
CA THR A 5 33.46 -22.09 -23.09
C THR A 5 33.77 -20.64 -22.79
N VAL A 6 32.73 -19.85 -22.49
CA VAL A 6 32.91 -18.50 -21.94
C VAL A 6 33.30 -18.67 -20.47
N VAL A 7 34.50 -18.21 -20.12
CA VAL A 7 34.94 -18.14 -18.71
C VAL A 7 34.54 -16.77 -18.19
N ALA A 8 33.71 -16.75 -17.15
CA ALA A 8 33.29 -15.51 -16.53
C ALA A 8 34.48 -14.76 -15.89
N GLY A 9 34.48 -13.44 -16.01
CA GLY A 9 35.49 -12.57 -15.39
C GLY A 9 35.26 -12.36 -13.90
N VAL A 10 35.97 -11.37 -13.34
CA VAL A 10 35.76 -10.93 -11.94
C VAL A 10 34.33 -10.40 -11.78
N PRO A 11 33.58 -10.83 -10.73
CA PRO A 11 32.24 -10.32 -10.46
C PRO A 11 32.23 -8.82 -10.18
N VAL A 12 31.21 -8.12 -10.68
CA VAL A 12 31.05 -6.68 -10.45
C VAL A 12 29.64 -6.28 -10.02
N ARG A 13 28.62 -7.12 -10.23
CA ARG A 13 27.24 -6.81 -9.83
C ARG A 13 26.40 -8.04 -9.53
N LEU A 14 25.40 -7.86 -8.69
CA LEU A 14 24.21 -8.69 -8.65
C LEU A 14 23.19 -8.17 -9.68
N HIS A 15 22.43 -9.07 -10.28
CA HIS A 15 21.41 -8.73 -11.26
C HIS A 15 20.17 -9.60 -11.06
N LEU A 16 18.99 -8.99 -10.99
CA LEU A 16 17.73 -9.74 -11.00
C LEU A 16 17.44 -10.23 -12.42
N ILE A 17 17.54 -11.54 -12.63
CA ILE A 17 17.08 -12.19 -13.87
C ILE A 17 15.59 -12.53 -13.83
N GLN A 18 15.00 -12.52 -12.63
CA GLN A 18 13.56 -12.57 -12.40
C GLN A 18 13.22 -11.59 -11.28
N GLN A 19 12.34 -10.62 -11.59
CA GLN A 19 11.78 -9.72 -10.58
C GLN A 19 10.75 -10.45 -9.73
N PRO A 20 10.60 -10.09 -8.44
CA PRO A 20 9.49 -10.55 -7.63
C PRO A 20 8.18 -9.88 -8.10
N SER A 21 7.04 -10.36 -7.61
CA SER A 21 5.76 -9.67 -7.84
C SER A 21 5.75 -8.28 -7.19
N THR A 22 5.19 -7.29 -7.88
CA THR A 22 5.06 -5.90 -7.40
C THR A 22 3.85 -5.67 -6.50
N GLU A 23 3.01 -6.69 -6.28
CA GLU A 23 1.84 -6.64 -5.42
C GLU A 23 1.86 -7.80 -4.42
N VAL A 24 1.66 -7.46 -3.14
CA VAL A 24 1.38 -8.41 -2.06
C VAL A 24 -0.12 -8.60 -1.94
N VAL A 25 -0.58 -9.85 -1.96
CA VAL A 25 -2.00 -10.19 -1.82
C VAL A 25 -2.23 -10.76 -0.43
N ASP A 26 -3.04 -10.08 0.39
CA ASP A 26 -3.53 -10.60 1.69
C ASP A 26 -2.46 -11.17 2.63
N SER A 27 -1.27 -10.54 2.64
CA SER A 27 -0.11 -11.03 3.41
C SER A 27 0.29 -12.47 3.07
N ASP A 28 0.14 -12.87 1.81
CA ASP A 28 0.61 -14.13 1.24
C ASP A 28 2.03 -13.98 0.65
N VAL A 29 2.66 -15.11 0.34
CA VAL A 29 3.95 -15.14 -0.37
C VAL A 29 3.81 -14.48 -1.75
N LEU A 30 4.87 -13.82 -2.21
CA LEU A 30 4.90 -13.21 -3.53
C LEU A 30 4.67 -14.27 -4.60
N ARG A 31 3.71 -14.03 -5.50
CA ARG A 31 3.37 -15.02 -6.53
C ARG A 31 4.56 -15.36 -7.43
N THR A 32 5.36 -14.35 -7.77
CA THR A 32 6.62 -14.50 -8.50
C THR A 32 7.75 -14.25 -7.53
N GLN A 33 8.66 -15.21 -7.43
CA GLN A 33 9.81 -15.16 -6.54
C GLN A 33 11.04 -14.60 -7.28
N PRO A 34 11.89 -13.83 -6.61
CA PRO A 34 13.04 -13.21 -7.26
C PRO A 34 14.15 -14.24 -7.51
N VAL A 35 14.86 -14.06 -8.63
CA VAL A 35 16.08 -14.80 -8.95
C VAL A 35 17.18 -13.81 -9.23
N VAL A 36 18.26 -13.92 -8.45
CA VAL A 36 19.43 -13.05 -8.55
C VAL A 36 20.58 -13.83 -9.17
N GLN A 37 21.36 -13.18 -10.02
CA GLN A 37 22.54 -13.74 -10.65
C GLN A 37 23.75 -12.86 -10.37
N LEU A 38 24.87 -13.47 -10.01
CA LEU A 38 26.15 -12.78 -9.94
C LEU A 38 26.74 -12.64 -11.35
N GLN A 39 27.10 -11.42 -11.75
CA GLN A 39 27.59 -11.15 -13.10
C GLN A 39 28.94 -10.43 -13.11
N ASP A 40 29.73 -10.74 -14.14
CA ASP A 40 30.93 -9.98 -14.49
C ASP A 40 30.59 -8.67 -15.24
N ALA A 41 31.62 -7.90 -15.61
CA ALA A 41 31.45 -6.63 -16.32
C ALA A 41 30.83 -6.76 -17.72
N ALA A 42 30.92 -7.94 -18.35
CA ALA A 42 30.33 -8.23 -19.64
C ALA A 42 28.90 -8.78 -19.52
N GLY A 43 28.40 -9.03 -18.31
CA GLY A 43 27.09 -9.58 -18.04
C GLY A 43 27.04 -11.12 -18.07
N ASN A 44 28.20 -11.79 -18.08
CA ASN A 44 28.22 -13.25 -17.99
C ASN A 44 27.94 -13.68 -16.54
N ALA A 45 27.18 -14.76 -16.38
CA ALA A 45 26.97 -15.39 -15.09
C ALA A 45 28.30 -15.89 -14.51
N VAL A 46 28.60 -15.53 -13.27
CA VAL A 46 29.76 -16.06 -12.55
C VAL A 46 29.29 -17.26 -11.73
N PRO A 47 29.70 -18.49 -12.07
CA PRO A 47 29.27 -19.69 -11.35
C PRO A 47 29.79 -19.68 -9.91
N ASN A 48 29.07 -20.37 -9.01
CA ASN A 48 29.43 -20.43 -7.60
C ASN A 48 30.72 -21.25 -7.44
N PRO A 49 31.83 -20.68 -6.94
CA PRO A 49 33.06 -21.43 -6.75
C PRO A 49 32.89 -22.47 -5.65
N THR A 50 33.19 -23.73 -5.93
CA THR A 50 33.07 -24.86 -4.97
C THR A 50 33.91 -24.71 -3.70
N VAL A 51 34.88 -23.78 -3.68
CA VAL A 51 35.79 -23.54 -2.55
C VAL A 51 35.36 -22.35 -1.68
N VAL A 52 34.49 -21.46 -2.19
CA VAL A 52 34.02 -20.28 -1.46
C VAL A 52 32.50 -20.29 -1.45
N SER A 53 31.90 -20.56 -0.29
CA SER A 53 30.46 -20.43 -0.11
C SER A 53 30.07 -18.95 -0.26
N LEU A 54 29.41 -18.61 -1.36
CA LEU A 54 28.84 -17.28 -1.57
C LEU A 54 27.50 -17.15 -0.84
N THR A 55 27.32 -16.02 -0.17
CA THR A 55 26.07 -15.66 0.51
C THR A 55 25.56 -14.34 -0.07
N VAL A 56 24.35 -14.34 -0.60
CA VAL A 56 23.65 -13.12 -1.00
C VAL A 56 22.50 -12.89 -0.03
N LEU A 57 22.62 -11.83 0.76
CA LEU A 57 21.61 -11.41 1.71
C LEU A 57 20.50 -10.69 0.97
N ALA A 58 19.25 -10.97 1.34
CA ALA A 58 18.09 -10.20 0.92
C ALA A 58 17.56 -9.42 2.13
N HIS A 59 17.24 -8.15 1.93
CA HIS A 59 16.69 -7.27 2.95
C HIS A 59 15.53 -6.46 2.38
N VAL A 60 14.39 -6.46 3.05
CA VAL A 60 13.23 -5.65 2.66
C VAL A 60 13.40 -4.22 3.20
N GLU A 61 13.25 -3.24 2.32
CA GLU A 61 13.34 -1.82 2.63
C GLU A 61 12.02 -1.11 2.30
N PRO A 62 11.44 -0.28 3.21
CA PRO A 62 11.83 -0.15 4.61
C PRO A 62 11.63 -1.47 5.37
N GLU A 63 12.32 -1.61 6.50
CA GLU A 63 12.24 -2.81 7.34
C GLU A 63 10.78 -3.13 7.67
N GLY A 64 10.37 -4.37 7.40
CA GLY A 64 9.00 -4.86 7.56
C GLY A 64 9.00 -6.23 8.24
N ASP A 65 7.82 -6.74 8.60
CA ASP A 65 7.69 -8.16 8.92
C ASP A 65 7.75 -8.94 7.60
N ASP A 66 8.92 -9.49 7.30
CA ASP A 66 9.16 -10.34 6.14
C ASP A 66 9.63 -11.74 6.56
N SER A 67 9.35 -12.71 5.69
CA SER A 67 9.96 -14.04 5.76
C SER A 67 10.58 -14.30 4.41
N ILE A 68 11.89 -14.53 4.37
CA ILE A 68 12.62 -14.80 3.14
C ILE A 68 13.42 -16.09 3.32
N SER A 69 13.11 -17.09 2.50
CA SER A 69 13.93 -18.28 2.37
C SER A 69 14.83 -18.19 1.15
N PHE A 70 15.98 -18.84 1.24
CA PHE A 70 17.05 -18.70 0.27
C PHE A 70 17.75 -20.03 0.05
N PHE A 71 18.06 -20.33 -1.21
CA PHE A 71 19.02 -21.37 -1.55
C PHE A 71 19.84 -21.01 -2.79
N ASN A 72 21.06 -21.56 -2.81
CA ASN A 72 22.04 -21.37 -3.88
C ASN A 72 21.95 -22.50 -4.90
N ILE A 73 22.09 -22.17 -6.19
CA ILE A 73 22.35 -23.14 -7.26
C ILE A 73 23.79 -22.96 -7.77
N ASP A 74 24.41 -24.07 -8.23
CA ASP A 74 25.79 -24.14 -8.74
C ASP A 74 26.06 -23.40 -10.07
N GLU A 75 25.13 -22.56 -10.54
CA GLU A 75 25.23 -21.81 -11.80
C GLU A 75 25.35 -20.29 -11.59
N GLY A 76 25.68 -19.86 -10.37
CA GLY A 76 25.79 -18.42 -10.04
C GLY A 76 24.43 -17.74 -9.86
N ALA A 77 23.36 -18.55 -9.78
CA ALA A 77 21.99 -18.13 -9.53
C ALA A 77 21.60 -18.39 -8.07
N PHE A 78 20.93 -17.39 -7.51
CA PHE A 78 20.47 -17.28 -6.14
C PHE A 78 18.95 -17.27 -6.18
N LEU A 79 18.33 -18.34 -5.68
CA LEU A 79 16.89 -18.49 -5.66
C LEU A 79 16.34 -18.13 -4.29
N TYR A 80 15.35 -17.27 -4.31
CA TYR A 80 14.57 -16.95 -3.12
C TYR A 80 13.23 -17.64 -3.25
N THR A 81 12.75 -18.22 -2.16
CA THR A 81 11.45 -18.86 -2.08
C THR A 81 10.72 -18.39 -0.84
N ASP A 82 9.40 -18.57 -0.84
CA ASP A 82 8.55 -18.22 0.28
C ASP A 82 8.74 -16.76 0.73
N VAL A 83 9.12 -15.87 -0.19
CA VAL A 83 9.25 -14.44 0.10
C VAL A 83 7.87 -13.91 0.46
N LEU A 84 7.69 -13.66 1.74
CA LEU A 84 6.52 -13.07 2.36
C LEU A 84 6.89 -11.65 2.78
N ILE A 85 6.05 -10.68 2.40
CA ILE A 85 6.15 -9.30 2.87
C ILE A 85 4.79 -8.93 3.44
N ILE A 86 4.72 -8.56 4.72
CA ILE A 86 3.50 -8.01 5.30
C ILE A 86 3.41 -6.52 4.91
N ALA A 87 2.84 -6.28 3.73
CA ALA A 87 2.74 -4.95 3.16
C ALA A 87 1.58 -4.14 3.77
N LYS A 88 1.90 -2.96 4.27
CA LYS A 88 0.91 -1.99 4.76
C LYS A 88 0.48 -1.03 3.66
N TYR A 89 -0.79 -0.64 3.67
CA TYR A 89 -1.31 0.31 2.70
C TYR A 89 -0.67 1.70 2.84
N GLY A 90 -0.40 2.32 1.68
CA GLY A 90 0.27 3.63 1.61
C GLY A 90 1.79 3.57 1.65
N LEU A 91 2.38 2.40 1.88
CA LEU A 91 3.83 2.20 1.86
C LEU A 91 4.32 1.61 0.53
N ALA A 92 5.63 1.68 0.33
CA ALA A 92 6.35 1.14 -0.81
C ALA A 92 7.50 0.30 -0.27
N TYR A 93 7.71 -0.87 -0.82
CA TYR A 93 8.75 -1.81 -0.41
C TYR A 93 9.66 -2.14 -1.59
N ASN A 94 10.91 -2.46 -1.32
CA ASN A 94 11.87 -3.01 -2.27
C ASN A 94 12.67 -4.10 -1.56
N ILE A 95 13.17 -5.08 -2.30
CA ILE A 95 14.12 -6.08 -1.77
C ILE A 95 15.51 -5.70 -2.28
N ARG A 96 16.41 -5.39 -1.35
CA ARG A 96 17.83 -5.21 -1.62
C ARG A 96 18.55 -6.54 -1.49
N PHE A 97 19.34 -6.87 -2.50
CA PHE A 97 20.20 -8.04 -2.51
C PHE A 97 21.66 -7.60 -2.45
N THR A 98 22.37 -8.08 -1.43
CA THR A 98 23.76 -7.70 -1.14
C THR A 98 24.62 -8.94 -1.01
N LEU A 99 25.72 -8.98 -1.76
CA LEU A 99 26.70 -10.05 -1.64
C LEU A 99 27.50 -9.84 -0.34
N ALA A 100 27.61 -10.88 0.49
CA ALA A 100 28.50 -10.85 1.65
C ALA A 100 29.95 -10.57 1.19
N PRO A 101 30.76 -9.83 1.96
CA PRO A 101 32.10 -9.43 1.53
C PRO A 101 32.98 -10.62 1.12
N VAL A 102 33.48 -10.59 -0.12
CA VAL A 102 34.45 -11.56 -0.65
C VAL A 102 35.78 -10.83 -0.91
N PRO A 103 36.91 -11.32 -0.38
CA PRO A 103 38.21 -10.68 -0.60
C PRO A 103 38.55 -10.49 -2.09
N GLY A 104 38.87 -9.25 -2.46
CA GLY A 104 39.25 -8.90 -3.84
C GLY A 104 38.08 -8.68 -4.80
N TRP A 105 36.83 -8.83 -4.35
CA TRP A 105 35.64 -8.52 -5.15
C TRP A 105 34.97 -7.24 -4.65
N THR A 106 34.48 -6.44 -5.59
CA THR A 106 33.60 -5.29 -5.33
C THR A 106 32.37 -5.48 -6.19
N VAL A 107 31.26 -5.87 -5.56
CA VAL A 107 30.04 -6.25 -6.26
C VAL A 107 28.94 -5.27 -5.89
N ALA A 108 28.33 -4.65 -6.89
CA ALA A 108 27.17 -3.77 -6.70
C ALA A 108 25.92 -4.59 -6.32
N ASP A 109 25.14 -4.05 -5.39
CA ASP A 109 23.83 -4.60 -5.00
C ASP A 109 22.85 -4.66 -6.18
N ALA A 110 21.86 -5.53 -6.03
CA ALA A 110 20.65 -5.53 -6.85
C ALA A 110 19.46 -5.02 -6.01
N LEU A 111 18.55 -4.28 -6.63
CA LEU A 111 17.33 -3.80 -6.00
C LEU A 111 16.13 -4.25 -6.84
N SER A 112 15.10 -4.81 -6.20
CA SER A 112 13.86 -5.17 -6.89
C SER A 112 13.10 -3.94 -7.36
N ASP A 113 12.11 -4.17 -8.22
CA ASP A 113 11.05 -3.18 -8.46
C ASP A 113 10.26 -2.89 -7.18
N THR A 114 9.53 -1.77 -7.17
CA THR A 114 8.70 -1.37 -6.03
C THR A 114 7.51 -2.30 -5.86
N ILE A 115 7.39 -2.85 -4.66
CA ILE A 115 6.34 -3.74 -4.19
C ILE A 115 5.37 -2.94 -3.31
N ARG A 116 4.07 -3.18 -3.46
CA ARG A 116 3.02 -2.54 -2.65
C ARG A 116 1.97 -3.56 -2.22
N ALA A 117 1.18 -3.22 -1.21
CA ALA A 117 -0.04 -3.96 -0.93
C ALA A 117 -0.97 -3.87 -2.14
N LYS A 118 -1.57 -5.01 -2.53
CA LYS A 118 -2.62 -5.04 -3.55
C LYS A 118 -3.77 -4.15 -3.09
N THR A 119 -4.31 -3.36 -4.02
CA THR A 119 -5.47 -2.50 -3.72
C THR A 119 -6.71 -3.30 -3.32
N CYS A 120 -7.51 -2.73 -2.40
CA CYS A 120 -8.78 -3.32 -2.00
C CYS A 120 -9.81 -3.35 -3.13
N GLY A 121 -10.85 -4.17 -2.98
CA GLY A 121 -11.98 -4.19 -3.90
C GLY A 121 -12.72 -2.85 -3.98
N GLN A 122 -13.50 -2.63 -5.03
CA GLN A 122 -14.24 -1.37 -5.24
C GLN A 122 -15.26 -1.08 -4.12
N THR A 123 -15.75 -2.13 -3.46
CA THR A 123 -16.70 -2.08 -2.33
C THR A 123 -16.01 -2.11 -0.96
N GLU A 124 -14.71 -1.83 -0.93
CA GLU A 124 -13.87 -1.86 0.26
C GLU A 124 -13.04 -0.58 0.35
N TYR A 125 -12.51 -0.33 1.55
CA TYR A 125 -11.55 0.73 1.82
C TYR A 125 -10.36 0.16 2.60
N PHE A 126 -9.28 0.92 2.69
CA PHE A 126 -8.13 0.56 3.52
C PHE A 126 -7.76 1.68 4.48
N ILE A 127 -7.06 1.33 5.55
CA ILE A 127 -6.47 2.30 6.46
C ILE A 127 -4.96 2.34 6.17
N ILE A 128 -4.40 3.55 6.06
CA ILE A 128 -2.95 3.72 5.88
C ILE A 128 -2.22 3.09 7.08
N ASN A 129 -1.11 2.40 6.82
CA ASN A 129 -0.35 1.62 7.80
C ASN A 129 -1.07 0.38 8.36
N ASP A 130 -2.24 0.02 7.85
CA ASP A 130 -2.91 -1.25 8.10
C ASP A 130 -2.58 -2.25 6.98
N THR A 131 -2.86 -3.53 7.20
CA THR A 131 -2.62 -4.64 6.25
C THR A 131 -3.92 -5.20 5.67
N ALA A 132 -5.06 -4.92 6.30
CA ALA A 132 -6.35 -5.49 5.91
C ALA A 132 -7.26 -4.49 5.17
N CYS A 133 -8.00 -5.00 4.19
CA CYS A 133 -9.15 -4.31 3.63
C CYS A 133 -10.32 -4.34 4.61
N GLN A 134 -11.11 -3.27 4.60
CA GLN A 134 -12.31 -3.15 5.40
C GLN A 134 -13.53 -3.02 4.48
N PRO A 135 -14.67 -3.65 4.84
CA PRO A 135 -15.90 -3.51 4.06
C PRO A 135 -16.32 -2.04 4.04
N CYS A 136 -16.82 -1.56 2.89
CA CYS A 136 -17.27 -0.18 2.80
C CYS A 136 -18.47 0.05 3.73
N PRO A 137 -18.41 1.04 4.65
CA PRO A 137 -19.51 1.33 5.55
C PRO A 137 -20.78 1.72 4.79
N GLU A 138 -21.95 1.37 5.34
CA GLU A 138 -23.23 1.86 4.81
C GLU A 138 -23.22 3.40 4.79
N GLY A 139 -23.59 4.00 3.66
CA GLY A 139 -23.59 5.46 3.52
C GLY A 139 -22.25 6.08 3.12
N ALA A 140 -21.25 5.26 2.80
CA ALA A 140 -19.97 5.69 2.25
C ALA A 140 -19.79 5.28 0.78
N MET A 141 -18.92 6.01 0.07
CA MET A 141 -18.36 5.64 -1.21
C MET A 141 -16.85 5.49 -1.03
N CYS A 142 -16.34 4.27 -1.19
CA CYS A 142 -14.97 3.91 -0.83
C CYS A 142 -14.01 3.86 -2.03
N ASN A 143 -14.44 3.31 -3.17
CA ASN A 143 -13.69 3.28 -4.43
C ASN A 143 -12.22 2.82 -4.27
N SER A 144 -11.97 1.77 -3.48
CA SER A 144 -10.62 1.24 -3.22
C SER A 144 -9.65 2.30 -2.65
N SER A 145 -10.13 3.26 -1.85
CA SER A 145 -9.35 4.36 -1.30
C SER A 145 -9.24 4.29 0.21
N SER A 146 -8.27 4.99 0.80
CA SER A 146 -8.29 5.32 2.23
C SER A 146 -9.25 6.45 2.59
N VAL A 147 -9.80 7.12 1.59
CA VAL A 147 -10.71 8.24 1.77
C VAL A 147 -12.14 7.76 1.65
N LEU A 148 -12.87 7.82 2.77
CA LEU A 148 -14.31 7.57 2.78
C LEU A 148 -15.04 8.84 2.34
N VAL A 149 -15.75 8.78 1.22
CA VAL A 149 -16.62 9.87 0.75
C VAL A 149 -18.04 9.63 1.27
N THR A 150 -18.72 10.65 1.78
CA THR A 150 -20.12 10.51 2.21
C THR A 150 -21.01 10.31 0.98
N ALA A 151 -21.85 9.27 0.99
CA ALA A 151 -22.86 9.03 -0.04
C ALA A 151 -24.05 10.00 0.10
N GLU A 152 -24.89 10.10 -0.93
CA GLU A 152 -26.11 10.92 -0.85
C GLU A 152 -27.03 10.43 0.28
N HIS A 153 -27.77 11.37 0.87
CA HIS A 153 -28.72 11.13 1.97
C HIS A 153 -28.09 10.64 3.29
N HIS A 154 -26.75 10.63 3.37
CA HIS A 154 -26.01 10.27 4.57
C HIS A 154 -25.22 11.45 5.13
N TRP A 155 -24.94 11.38 6.43
CA TRP A 155 -24.14 12.36 7.15
C TRP A 155 -23.12 11.66 8.05
N ARG A 156 -22.01 12.33 8.33
CA ARG A 156 -21.00 11.88 9.29
C ARG A 156 -20.54 13.02 10.18
N SER A 157 -20.08 12.68 11.39
CA SER A 157 -19.67 13.65 12.41
C SER A 157 -18.28 14.24 12.19
N SER A 158 -17.39 13.54 11.48
CA SER A 158 -16.10 14.06 11.00
C SER A 158 -15.66 13.35 9.73
N THR A 159 -14.66 13.88 9.03
CA THR A 159 -14.06 13.19 7.88
C THR A 159 -13.24 11.96 8.24
N ASN A 160 -12.98 11.75 9.53
CA ASN A 160 -12.16 10.66 10.05
C ASN A 160 -12.99 9.54 10.69
N THR A 161 -14.31 9.73 10.80
CA THR A 161 -15.19 8.68 11.35
C THR A 161 -15.67 7.75 10.25
N PRO A 162 -15.59 6.42 10.42
CA PRO A 162 -16.19 5.46 9.50
C PRO A 162 -17.71 5.30 9.71
N THR A 163 -18.29 6.03 10.66
CA THR A 163 -19.73 5.98 10.98
C THR A 163 -20.49 7.01 10.16
N PHE A 164 -21.51 6.53 9.46
CA PHE A 164 -22.44 7.35 8.68
C PHE A 164 -23.86 7.12 9.20
N LEU A 165 -24.63 8.20 9.27
CA LEU A 165 -26.01 8.20 9.70
C LEU A 165 -26.88 8.60 8.51
N ARG A 166 -28.01 7.90 8.33
CA ARG A 166 -29.05 8.35 7.39
C ARG A 166 -29.62 9.68 7.87
N CYS A 167 -29.86 10.57 6.93
CA CYS A 167 -30.41 11.87 7.25
C CYS A 167 -31.91 11.81 7.45
N ILE A 168 -32.40 12.63 8.40
CA ILE A 168 -33.84 12.77 8.68
C ILE A 168 -34.57 13.39 7.47
N ARG A 169 -33.87 14.14 6.63
CA ARG A 169 -34.39 14.72 5.38
C ARG A 169 -33.37 14.58 4.26
N ASP A 170 -33.72 13.77 3.26
CA ASP A 170 -32.88 13.42 2.11
C ASP A 170 -32.32 14.63 1.35
N THR A 171 -33.08 15.73 1.28
CA THR A 171 -32.69 16.95 0.56
C THR A 171 -31.62 17.81 1.28
N ARG A 172 -31.12 17.39 2.45
CA ARG A 172 -30.18 18.17 3.27
C ARG A 172 -28.78 17.58 3.32
N CYS A 173 -28.61 16.32 2.94
CA CYS A 173 -27.35 15.63 3.01
C CYS A 173 -26.89 15.25 1.60
N LEU A 174 -26.00 16.08 1.08
CA LEU A 174 -25.37 15.86 -0.21
C LEU A 174 -24.14 14.96 -0.04
N ALA A 175 -23.83 14.20 -1.08
CA ALA A 175 -22.59 13.46 -1.14
C ALA A 175 -21.37 14.41 -1.10
N GLY A 176 -20.23 13.91 -0.62
CA GLY A 176 -18.96 14.61 -0.78
C GLY A 176 -17.93 14.39 0.33
N TYR A 177 -16.81 15.08 0.13
CA TYR A 177 -15.63 15.13 1.01
C TYR A 177 -15.13 16.59 1.04
N GLU A 178 -15.91 17.50 1.62
CA GLU A 178 -15.44 18.88 1.85
C GLU A 178 -14.74 18.92 3.21
N VAL A 179 -13.50 19.43 3.25
CA VAL A 179 -12.75 19.75 4.47
C VAL A 179 -12.43 21.25 4.34
N GLY A 180 -13.31 22.12 4.80
CA GLY A 180 -13.17 23.55 4.52
C GLY A 180 -13.90 24.45 5.50
N THR A 181 -13.64 25.76 5.39
CA THR A 181 -14.33 26.79 6.17
C THR A 181 -15.75 26.94 5.66
N CYS A 182 -16.72 26.73 6.55
CA CYS A 182 -18.11 26.80 6.16
C CYS A 182 -18.53 28.21 5.79
N ARG A 183 -19.45 28.31 4.82
CA ARG A 183 -20.16 29.56 4.55
C ARG A 183 -20.91 30.00 5.81
N GLU A 184 -21.16 31.30 5.97
CA GLU A 184 -21.87 31.85 7.12
C GLU A 184 -23.17 31.06 7.38
N ARG A 185 -23.40 30.65 8.64
CA ARG A 185 -24.57 29.86 9.11
C ARG A 185 -24.57 28.39 8.77
N PHE A 186 -23.56 27.91 8.06
CA PHE A 186 -23.31 26.49 7.82
C PHE A 186 -22.23 25.97 8.77
N ARG A 187 -22.34 24.71 9.15
CA ARG A 187 -21.45 23.99 10.05
C ARG A 187 -21.35 22.50 9.68
N GLY A 188 -20.58 21.79 10.48
CA GLY A 188 -20.34 20.36 10.32
C GLY A 188 -19.27 20.04 9.27
N PRO A 189 -18.85 18.79 9.15
CA PRO A 189 -17.66 18.42 8.38
C PRO A 189 -17.74 18.82 6.91
N LEU A 190 -18.92 18.67 6.29
CA LEU A 190 -19.15 19.00 4.88
C LEU A 190 -19.69 20.43 4.67
N CYS A 191 -19.82 21.22 5.74
CA CYS A 191 -20.42 22.55 5.69
C CYS A 191 -21.82 22.60 5.05
N LYS A 192 -22.61 21.54 5.23
CA LYS A 192 -24.00 21.43 4.73
C LYS A 192 -25.06 21.45 5.83
N LEU A 193 -24.68 21.44 7.11
CA LEU A 193 -25.63 21.57 8.22
C LEU A 193 -25.83 23.05 8.56
N CYS A 194 -27.05 23.45 8.91
CA CYS A 194 -27.29 24.78 9.46
C CYS A 194 -26.88 24.86 10.94
N ASP A 195 -26.52 26.05 11.39
CA ASP A 195 -26.38 26.37 12.81
C ASP A 195 -27.71 26.16 13.56
N PRO A 196 -27.69 25.96 14.90
CA PRO A 196 -28.88 25.58 15.71
C PRO A 196 -30.11 26.50 15.63
N LYS A 197 -30.01 27.64 14.96
CA LYS A 197 -31.07 28.66 14.82
C LYS A 197 -31.47 28.92 13.36
N HIS A 198 -31.02 28.08 12.44
CA HIS A 198 -31.22 28.26 11.02
C HIS A 198 -31.75 26.97 10.37
N ILE A 199 -32.65 27.11 9.40
CA ILE A 199 -33.25 26.00 8.66
C ILE A 199 -33.35 26.34 7.17
N GLY A 200 -33.61 25.34 6.32
CA GLY A 200 -33.74 25.56 4.88
C GLY A 200 -32.44 25.32 4.09
N ALA A 201 -32.51 25.34 2.76
CA ALA A 201 -31.35 25.15 1.89
C ALA A 201 -30.35 26.32 1.96
N GLY A 202 -30.81 27.50 2.37
CA GLY A 202 -29.99 28.70 2.58
C GLY A 202 -29.74 29.06 4.04
N CYS A 203 -29.98 28.14 4.99
CA CYS A 203 -29.86 28.37 6.43
C CYS A 203 -30.46 29.72 6.87
N GLN A 204 -31.76 29.89 6.62
CA GLN A 204 -32.51 31.07 7.02
C GLN A 204 -32.87 31.02 8.51
N PRO A 205 -32.95 32.17 9.20
CA PRO A 205 -33.27 32.20 10.62
C PRO A 205 -34.62 31.54 10.90
N CYS A 206 -34.71 30.77 11.97
CA CYS A 206 -35.98 30.22 12.43
C CYS A 206 -36.96 31.38 12.70
N SER A 207 -38.12 31.35 12.04
CA SER A 207 -39.13 32.40 12.12
C SER A 207 -39.85 32.46 13.48
N ASN A 208 -39.56 31.54 14.41
CA ASN A 208 -40.22 31.45 15.70
C ASN A 208 -39.28 30.85 16.78
N PRO A 209 -39.03 31.53 17.91
CA PRO A 209 -38.07 31.07 18.94
C PRO A 209 -38.54 29.86 19.78
N LEU A 210 -39.75 29.35 19.55
CA LEU A 210 -40.36 28.28 20.39
C LEU A 210 -40.03 26.84 19.97
N PHE A 211 -39.32 26.60 18.86
CA PHE A 211 -38.80 25.26 18.54
C PHE A 211 -37.31 25.17 18.87
N SER A 212 -37.01 25.14 20.17
CA SER A 212 -35.69 24.82 20.72
C SER A 212 -35.81 23.59 21.61
N VAL A 213 -35.82 22.37 21.05
CA VAL A 213 -35.17 21.21 21.67
C VAL A 213 -34.84 20.20 20.57
N LEU A 214 -33.64 19.61 20.63
CA LEU A 214 -33.40 18.27 20.11
C LEU A 214 -34.56 17.34 20.53
N GLN A 215 -35.14 16.58 19.61
CA GLN A 215 -35.65 15.26 19.98
C GLN A 215 -34.68 14.20 19.47
N LEU A 216 -33.71 13.90 20.34
CA LEU A 216 -33.16 12.56 20.50
C LEU A 216 -34.13 11.80 21.41
N SER A 217 -35.18 11.18 20.86
CA SER A 217 -35.93 10.08 21.49
C SER A 217 -37.06 9.59 20.59
N GLY A 218 -37.05 8.30 20.25
CA GLY A 218 -38.12 7.57 19.56
C GLY A 218 -37.69 6.95 18.24
#